data_AF-A0A401LUD6-F1
#
_entry.id   AF-A0A401LUD6-F1
#
_cell.length_a   1.000
_cell.length_b   1.000
_cell.length_c   1.000
_cell.angle_alpha   90.00
_cell.angle_beta   90.00
_cell.angle_gamma   90.00
#
_symmetry.space_group_name_H-M   'P 1'
#
loop_
_entity.id
_entity.type
_entity.pdbx_description
1 polymer ?
#
loop_
_entity_poly.entity_id
_entity_poly.type
_entity_poly.pdbx_seq_one_letter_code
_entity_poly.pdbx_strand_id
1 'polypeptide(L)'
;MADIIQIIKCIDKWLEDNHQAEIAPPEANVLLDKYGLLKERSERSGQYLRRLLRDGKIPHAYRIGNKWHIPHSQGAIIKLQEEVNKKPISQTNPTNKGRRDSDEYYVVSLCNEILGMEASQQHTFDFLRGDASEGKQGRCLPVDAYYESLNLVIEYCESQHTESASFFDPKATVSGVSRGEQRKIYDQRRMDVLPQHGIKHVQIHYSDFGATKKIK
;
A
#
# COMPACT_ATOMS: atom_id res chain seq x y z
N MET A 1 2.71 -13.02 -24.33
CA MET A 1 1.85 -11.85 -24.59
C MET A 1 0.47 -12.21 -25.13
N ALA A 2 0.31 -13.29 -25.93
CA ALA A 2 -0.98 -13.73 -26.49
C ALA A 2 -2.09 -14.03 -25.45
N ASP A 3 -1.70 -14.51 -24.27
CA ASP A 3 -2.59 -14.96 -23.19
C ASP A 3 -3.46 -13.82 -22.60
N ILE A 4 -2.87 -12.64 -22.39
CA ILE A 4 -3.55 -11.49 -21.76
C ILE A 4 -4.65 -10.93 -22.66
N ILE A 5 -4.41 -10.88 -23.98
CA ILE A 5 -5.39 -10.39 -24.94
C ILE A 5 -6.61 -11.31 -24.99
N GLN A 6 -6.40 -12.64 -24.89
CA GLN A 6 -7.49 -13.62 -24.85
C GLN A 6 -8.28 -13.53 -23.54
N ILE A 7 -7.61 -13.31 -22.41
CA ILE A 7 -8.24 -13.07 -21.10
C ILE A 7 -9.15 -11.83 -21.16
N ILE A 8 -8.65 -10.71 -21.67
CA ILE A 8 -9.44 -9.46 -21.78
C ILE A 8 -10.66 -9.67 -22.68
N LYS A 9 -10.48 -10.26 -23.88
CA LYS A 9 -11.59 -10.55 -24.80
C LYS A 9 -12.65 -11.49 -24.19
N CYS A 10 -12.22 -12.48 -23.40
CA CYS A 10 -13.13 -13.40 -22.72
C CYS A 10 -13.99 -12.66 -21.68
N ILE A 11 -13.37 -11.77 -20.90
CA ILE A 11 -14.06 -10.94 -19.92
C ILE A 11 -15.03 -9.97 -20.61
N ASP A 12 -14.58 -9.27 -21.66
CA ASP A 12 -15.40 -8.33 -22.43
C ASP A 12 -16.66 -9.01 -22.99
N LYS A 13 -16.48 -10.15 -23.66
CA LYS A 13 -17.60 -10.92 -24.21
C LYS A 13 -18.58 -11.36 -23.12
N TRP A 14 -18.09 -11.77 -21.95
CA TRP A 14 -18.98 -12.15 -20.85
C TRP A 14 -19.77 -10.96 -20.32
N LEU A 15 -19.15 -9.78 -20.21
CA LEU A 15 -19.84 -8.55 -19.79
C LEU A 15 -20.95 -8.17 -20.78
N GLU A 16 -20.68 -8.28 -22.08
CA GLU A 16 -21.67 -8.07 -23.15
C GLU A 16 -22.84 -9.07 -23.05
N ASP A 17 -22.52 -10.38 -23.00
CA ASP A 17 -23.51 -11.46 -22.97
C ASP A 17 -24.40 -11.43 -21.71
N ASN A 18 -23.90 -10.89 -20.60
CA ASN A 18 -24.62 -10.80 -19.30
C ASN A 18 -25.14 -9.40 -18.98
N HIS A 19 -24.98 -8.43 -19.90
CA HIS A 19 -25.33 -7.03 -19.70
C HIS A 19 -24.80 -6.44 -18.37
N GLN A 20 -23.58 -6.84 -17.98
CA GLN A 20 -22.92 -6.37 -16.77
C GLN A 20 -21.92 -5.26 -17.11
N ALA A 21 -21.82 -4.24 -16.26
CA ALA A 21 -20.86 -3.15 -16.44
C ALA A 21 -19.43 -3.53 -16.03
N GLU A 22 -19.30 -4.46 -15.08
CA GLU A 22 -18.03 -4.93 -14.52
C GLU A 22 -18.17 -6.34 -13.94
N ILE A 23 -17.03 -7.03 -13.80
CA ILE A 23 -16.93 -8.36 -13.17
C ILE A 23 -15.93 -8.33 -12.01
N ALA A 24 -16.24 -9.04 -10.94
CA ALA A 24 -15.33 -9.19 -9.81
C ALA A 24 -14.27 -10.28 -10.08
N PRO A 25 -13.04 -10.19 -9.54
CA PRO A 25 -12.00 -11.18 -9.78
C PRO A 25 -12.37 -12.64 -9.44
N PRO A 26 -13.15 -12.95 -8.38
CA PRO A 26 -13.59 -14.32 -8.12
C PRO A 26 -14.43 -14.89 -9.27
N GLU A 27 -15.36 -14.10 -9.82
CA GLU A 27 -16.24 -14.50 -10.92
C GLU A 27 -15.47 -14.59 -12.24
N ALA A 28 -14.61 -13.60 -12.52
CA ALA A 28 -13.73 -13.62 -13.68
C ALA A 28 -12.79 -14.83 -13.66
N ASN A 29 -12.32 -15.25 -12.49
CA ASN A 29 -11.48 -16.44 -12.39
C ASN A 29 -12.23 -17.73 -12.75
N VAL A 30 -13.49 -17.88 -12.30
CA VAL A 30 -14.35 -19.01 -12.68
C VAL A 30 -14.61 -19.02 -14.19
N LEU A 31 -14.85 -17.84 -14.77
CA LEU A 31 -15.01 -17.66 -16.20
C LEU A 31 -13.77 -18.12 -16.98
N LEU A 32 -12.59 -17.62 -16.60
CA LEU A 32 -11.33 -17.95 -17.29
C LEU A 32 -10.96 -19.43 -17.17
N ASP A 33 -11.25 -20.06 -16.02
CA ASP A 33 -11.04 -21.50 -15.84
C ASP A 33 -11.96 -22.32 -16.76
N LYS A 34 -13.23 -21.93 -16.88
CA LYS A 34 -14.20 -22.58 -17.78
C LYS A 34 -13.73 -22.59 -19.23
N TYR A 35 -13.05 -21.53 -19.68
CA TYR A 35 -12.52 -21.41 -21.04
C TYR A 35 -11.07 -21.92 -21.18
N GLY A 36 -10.49 -22.52 -20.13
CA GLY A 36 -9.13 -23.07 -20.17
C GLY A 36 -8.03 -22.01 -20.35
N LEU A 37 -8.31 -20.76 -19.98
CA LEU A 37 -7.36 -19.63 -20.08
C LEU A 37 -6.44 -19.52 -18.85
N LEU A 38 -6.42 -20.54 -18.00
CA LEU A 38 -5.55 -20.68 -16.84
C LEU A 38 -4.68 -21.94 -17.03
N LYS A 39 -3.36 -21.79 -16.98
CA LYS A 39 -2.38 -22.82 -17.34
C LYS A 39 -2.10 -23.83 -16.23
N GLU A 40 -2.20 -23.44 -14.96
CA GLU A 40 -1.83 -24.31 -13.83
C GLU A 40 -2.84 -24.29 -12.69
N ARG A 41 -2.80 -25.32 -11.83
CA ARG A 41 -3.68 -25.45 -10.65
C ARG A 41 -3.57 -24.25 -9.70
N SER A 42 -2.40 -23.63 -9.63
CA SER A 42 -2.14 -22.38 -8.88
C SER A 42 -2.88 -21.18 -9.47
N GLU A 43 -3.11 -21.18 -10.78
CA GLU A 43 -3.78 -20.09 -11.51
C GLU A 43 -5.30 -20.16 -11.33
N ARG A 44 -5.85 -21.37 -11.22
CA ARG A 44 -7.28 -21.63 -10.89
C ARG A 44 -7.71 -21.14 -9.51
N SER A 45 -6.77 -20.92 -8.59
CA SER A 45 -7.09 -20.42 -7.25
C SER A 45 -7.29 -18.90 -7.19
N GLY A 46 -7.41 -18.21 -8.34
CA GLY A 46 -7.57 -16.76 -8.42
C GLY A 46 -6.29 -15.95 -8.18
N GLN A 47 -5.16 -16.61 -7.92
CA GLN A 47 -3.88 -15.93 -7.67
C GLN A 47 -3.31 -15.30 -8.95
N TYR A 48 -3.50 -15.96 -10.08
CA TYR A 48 -3.00 -15.48 -11.37
C TYR A 48 -3.67 -14.18 -11.80
N LEU A 49 -5.01 -14.14 -11.82
CA LEU A 49 -5.75 -12.93 -12.16
C LEU A 49 -5.41 -11.78 -11.19
N ARG A 50 -5.30 -12.04 -9.88
CA ARG A 50 -4.87 -11.02 -8.90
C ARG A 50 -3.47 -10.49 -9.16
N ARG A 51 -2.54 -11.34 -9.62
CA ARG A 51 -1.19 -10.93 -10.01
C ARG A 51 -1.25 -10.02 -11.25
N LEU A 52 -2.00 -10.41 -12.29
CA LEU A 52 -2.19 -9.59 -13.49
C LEU A 52 -2.78 -8.20 -13.18
N LEU A 53 -3.74 -8.14 -12.25
CA LEU A 53 -4.32 -6.88 -11.78
C LEU A 53 -3.30 -6.01 -11.05
N ARG A 54 -2.51 -6.60 -10.13
CA ARG A 54 -1.46 -5.88 -9.38
C ARG A 54 -0.31 -5.39 -10.27
N ASP A 55 0.04 -6.18 -11.28
CA ASP A 55 1.11 -5.88 -12.22
C ASP A 55 0.65 -4.94 -13.35
N GLY A 56 -0.60 -4.47 -13.32
CA GLY A 56 -1.15 -3.53 -14.30
C GLY A 56 -1.32 -4.10 -15.70
N LYS A 57 -1.40 -5.43 -15.85
CA LYS A 57 -1.53 -6.10 -17.16
C LYS A 57 -2.94 -5.99 -17.75
N ILE A 58 -3.93 -5.68 -16.91
CA ILE A 58 -5.32 -5.37 -17.31
C ILE A 58 -5.54 -3.88 -16.99
N PRO A 59 -5.21 -2.96 -17.92
CA PRO A 59 -5.08 -1.53 -17.62
C PRO A 59 -6.40 -0.83 -17.29
N HIS A 60 -7.53 -1.39 -17.69
CA HIS A 60 -8.87 -0.84 -17.42
C HIS A 60 -9.47 -1.30 -16.08
N ALA A 61 -8.84 -2.27 -15.40
CA ALA A 61 -9.28 -2.68 -14.08
C ALA A 61 -8.85 -1.68 -13.01
N TYR A 62 -9.73 -1.42 -12.05
CA TYR A 62 -9.49 -0.45 -10.97
C TYR A 62 -9.88 -1.05 -9.61
N ARG A 63 -9.45 -0.39 -8.53
CA ARG A 63 -9.74 -0.83 -7.16
C ARG A 63 -10.53 0.24 -6.42
N ILE A 64 -11.67 -0.13 -5.85
CA ILE A 64 -12.43 0.71 -4.92
C ILE A 64 -12.30 0.08 -3.52
N GLY A 65 -11.68 0.82 -2.59
CA GLY A 65 -11.31 0.28 -1.28
C GLY A 65 -10.40 -0.95 -1.42
N ASN A 66 -10.85 -2.10 -0.91
CA ASN A 66 -10.13 -3.37 -0.99
C ASN A 66 -10.67 -4.32 -2.09
N LYS A 67 -11.60 -3.86 -2.93
CA LYS A 67 -12.24 -4.66 -3.98
C LYS A 67 -11.75 -4.23 -5.36
N TRP A 68 -11.43 -5.22 -6.18
CA TRP A 68 -11.08 -5.01 -7.58
C TRP A 68 -12.33 -5.08 -8.45
N HIS A 69 -12.37 -4.22 -9.46
CA HIS A 69 -13.45 -4.08 -10.43
C HIS A 69 -12.82 -4.16 -11.82
N ILE A 70 -13.34 -5.05 -12.67
CA ILE A 70 -12.86 -5.23 -14.04
C ILE A 70 -13.99 -4.83 -14.99
N PRO A 71 -14.02 -3.58 -15.48
CA PRO A 71 -15.01 -3.12 -16.43
C PRO A 71 -14.68 -3.59 -17.84
N HIS A 72 -15.61 -3.38 -18.77
CA HIS A 72 -15.37 -3.62 -20.19
C HIS A 72 -14.18 -2.77 -20.70
N SER A 73 -13.33 -3.35 -21.54
CA SER A 73 -12.11 -2.70 -22.03
C SER A 73 -12.38 -1.41 -22.82
N GLN A 74 -13.54 -1.31 -23.47
CA GLN A 74 -13.98 -0.08 -24.16
C GLN A 74 -14.54 0.99 -23.21
N GLY A 75 -15.04 0.62 -22.03
CA GLY A 75 -15.52 1.58 -21.02
C GLY A 75 -14.40 2.47 -20.48
N ALA A 76 -13.15 1.99 -20.53
CA ALA A 76 -11.97 2.78 -20.23
C ALA A 76 -11.68 3.86 -21.28
N ILE A 77 -12.03 3.63 -22.56
CA ILE A 77 -11.83 4.64 -23.62
C ILE A 77 -12.73 5.85 -23.38
N ILE A 78 -13.97 5.63 -22.95
CA ILE A 78 -14.94 6.69 -22.66
C ILE A 78 -14.50 7.50 -21.43
N LYS A 79 -14.08 6.84 -20.33
CA LYS A 79 -13.55 7.54 -19.14
C LYS A 79 -12.25 8.30 -19.42
N LEU A 80 -11.34 7.76 -20.22
CA LEU A 80 -10.10 8.44 -20.61
C LEU A 80 -10.38 9.70 -21.44
N GLN A 81 -11.38 9.68 -22.33
CA GLN A 81 -11.76 10.86 -23.12
C GLN A 81 -12.43 11.96 -22.26
N GLU A 82 -13.23 11.58 -21.27
CA GLU A 82 -13.84 12.51 -20.31
C GLU A 82 -12.82 13.13 -19.34
N GLU A 83 -11.80 12.37 -18.95
CA GLU A 83 -10.72 12.81 -18.05
C GLU A 83 -9.69 13.69 -18.77
N VAL A 84 -9.35 13.41 -20.03
CA VAL A 84 -8.44 14.24 -20.85
C VAL A 84 -9.00 15.65 -21.09
N ASN A 85 -10.33 15.83 -21.09
CA ASN A 85 -10.98 17.13 -21.27
C ASN A 85 -11.13 17.96 -19.97
N LYS A 86 -10.75 17.44 -18.80
CA LYS A 86 -10.82 18.16 -17.51
C LYS A 86 -9.43 18.45 -16.92
N LYS A 87 -8.73 19.41 -17.53
CA LYS A 87 -7.60 20.22 -16.94
C LYS A 87 -6.25 19.51 -16.67
N PRO A 88 -5.16 20.30 -16.51
CA PRO A 88 -3.88 20.03 -17.17
C PRO A 88 -2.92 19.12 -16.41
N ILE A 89 -1.97 18.60 -17.20
CA ILE A 89 -0.91 17.67 -16.87
C ILE A 89 -0.04 18.20 -15.72
N SER A 90 -0.12 17.55 -14.56
CA SER A 90 1.02 17.39 -13.68
C SER A 90 1.30 15.90 -13.54
N GLN A 91 2.39 15.45 -14.14
CA GLN A 91 2.83 14.07 -14.06
C GLN A 91 3.29 13.80 -12.62
N THR A 92 2.52 13.03 -11.85
CA THR A 92 3.04 12.39 -10.64
C THR A 92 2.77 10.89 -10.72
N ASN A 93 3.85 10.12 -10.52
CA ASN A 93 3.86 8.66 -10.61
C ASN A 93 2.74 8.03 -9.75
N PRO A 94 2.03 6.99 -10.25
CA PRO A 94 0.84 6.42 -9.62
C PRO A 94 1.10 5.68 -8.30
N THR A 95 2.36 5.57 -7.85
CA THR A 95 2.72 4.97 -6.56
C THR A 95 2.46 5.89 -5.36
N ASN A 96 2.21 7.18 -5.58
CA ASN A 96 2.13 8.18 -4.50
C ASN A 96 0.70 8.62 -4.12
N LYS A 97 -0.32 8.20 -4.88
CA LYS A 97 -1.70 8.71 -4.67
C LYS A 97 -2.30 8.25 -3.34
N GLY A 98 -2.15 6.97 -2.98
CA GLY A 98 -2.69 6.45 -1.72
C GLY A 98 -1.94 6.93 -0.46
N ARG A 99 -0.69 7.39 -0.60
CA ARG A 99 0.10 7.87 0.54
C ARG A 99 -0.19 9.31 0.88
N ARG A 100 -0.39 10.17 -0.13
CA ARG A 100 -0.79 11.57 0.06
C ARG A 100 -2.14 11.74 0.78
N ASP A 101 -2.91 10.65 0.82
CA ASP A 101 -4.21 10.58 1.49
C ASP A 101 -4.14 9.92 2.88
N SER A 102 -2.94 9.62 3.40
CA SER A 102 -2.75 9.08 4.77
C SER A 102 -2.69 10.18 5.82
N ASP A 103 -3.08 9.85 7.05
CA ASP A 103 -2.95 10.72 8.22
C ASP A 103 -1.47 11.00 8.52
N GLU A 104 -0.58 10.00 8.38
CA GLU A 104 0.89 10.17 8.44
C GLU A 104 1.35 11.30 7.51
N TYR A 105 0.95 11.25 6.24
CA TYR A 105 1.34 12.28 5.27
C TYR A 105 0.78 13.65 5.63
N TYR A 106 -0.47 13.74 6.10
CA TYR A 106 -1.06 15.00 6.53
C TYR A 106 -0.27 15.61 7.70
N VAL A 107 0.02 14.83 8.74
CA VAL A 107 0.76 15.29 9.92
C VAL A 107 2.17 15.71 9.57
N VAL A 108 2.89 14.92 8.77
CA VAL A 108 4.24 15.30 8.29
C VAL A 108 4.20 16.56 7.44
N SER A 109 3.18 16.73 6.60
CA SER A 109 3.02 17.96 5.79
C SER A 109 2.82 19.19 6.68
N LEU A 110 2.02 19.07 7.75
CA LEU A 110 1.82 20.14 8.73
C LEU A 110 3.13 20.45 9.48
N CYS A 111 3.90 19.44 9.88
CA CYS A 111 5.21 19.63 10.49
C CYS A 111 6.18 20.36 9.54
N ASN A 112 6.19 20.01 8.25
CA ASN A 112 7.01 20.69 7.25
C ASN A 112 6.65 22.18 7.14
N GLU A 113 5.35 22.50 7.14
CA GLU A 113 4.86 23.88 7.10
C GLU A 113 5.30 24.67 8.34
N ILE A 114 5.10 24.10 9.54
CA ILE A 114 5.45 24.74 10.81
C ILE A 114 6.97 24.96 10.94
N LEU A 115 7.77 24.00 10.50
CA LEU A 115 9.23 24.07 10.56
C LEU A 115 9.85 24.85 9.40
N GLY A 116 9.08 25.17 8.36
CA GLY A 116 9.55 25.87 7.16
C GLY A 116 10.55 25.06 6.33
N MET A 117 10.51 23.73 6.40
CA MET A 117 11.42 22.83 5.67
C MET A 117 10.79 21.48 5.37
N GLU A 118 11.27 20.80 4.33
CA GLU A 118 10.81 19.47 3.96
C GLU A 118 11.62 18.37 4.66
N ALA A 119 10.93 17.45 5.33
CA ALA A 119 11.55 16.25 5.87
C ALA A 119 11.99 15.26 4.78
N SER A 120 13.06 14.51 5.07
CA SER A 120 13.35 13.25 4.41
C SER A 120 12.36 12.18 4.91
N GLN A 121 11.37 11.82 4.08
CA GLN A 121 10.35 10.83 4.44
C GLN A 121 10.83 9.39 4.24
N GLN A 122 10.41 8.46 5.12
CA GLN A 122 10.92 7.08 5.15
C GLN A 122 12.45 6.99 5.21
N HIS A 123 13.08 7.97 5.85
CA HIS A 123 14.52 7.99 5.98
C HIS A 123 14.99 6.75 6.74
N THR A 124 16.08 6.14 6.31
CA THR A 124 16.66 4.97 6.97
C THR A 124 18.08 5.27 7.40
N PHE A 125 18.39 4.98 8.66
CA PHE A 125 19.75 5.05 9.18
C PHE A 125 20.40 3.67 9.16
N ASP A 126 21.70 3.61 8.86
CA ASP A 126 22.45 2.34 8.85
C ASP A 126 22.59 1.71 10.23
N PHE A 127 22.54 2.50 11.30
CA PHE A 127 22.61 2.00 12.68
C PHE A 127 21.25 1.53 13.21
N LEU A 128 20.14 1.95 12.59
CA LEU A 128 18.79 1.66 13.05
C LEU A 128 18.20 0.47 12.27
N ARG A 129 18.42 -0.75 12.79
CA ARG A 129 18.08 -2.00 12.09
C ARG A 129 17.06 -2.84 12.85
N GLY A 130 16.25 -3.55 12.07
CA GLY A 130 15.35 -4.60 12.54
C GLY A 130 16.10 -5.89 12.88
N ASP A 131 15.35 -6.96 13.04
CA ASP A 131 15.90 -8.26 13.44
C ASP A 131 16.75 -8.88 12.32
N ALA A 132 17.89 -9.44 12.72
CA ALA A 132 18.81 -10.16 11.85
C ALA A 132 18.39 -11.64 11.72
N SER A 133 18.71 -12.25 10.59
CA SER A 133 18.65 -13.71 10.40
C SER A 133 20.06 -14.29 10.41
N GLU A 134 20.19 -15.60 10.55
CA GLU A 134 21.50 -16.28 10.48
C GLU A 134 22.32 -15.79 9.27
N GLY A 135 23.51 -15.23 9.56
CA GLY A 135 24.44 -14.71 8.56
C GLY A 135 23.98 -13.45 7.81
N LYS A 136 22.88 -12.80 8.19
CA LYS A 136 22.34 -11.62 7.50
C LYS A 136 22.00 -10.49 8.46
N GLN A 137 22.45 -9.28 8.13
CA GLN A 137 22.07 -8.08 8.88
C GLN A 137 20.57 -7.80 8.77
N GLY A 138 20.00 -7.23 9.84
CA GLY A 138 18.64 -6.75 9.83
C GLY A 138 18.42 -5.60 8.85
N ARG A 139 17.20 -5.49 8.32
CA ARG A 139 16.82 -4.41 7.42
C ARG A 139 16.79 -3.08 8.19
N CYS A 140 17.25 -1.98 7.57
CA CYS A 140 17.10 -0.65 8.17
C CYS A 140 15.62 -0.33 8.40
N LEU A 141 15.32 0.22 9.57
CA LEU A 141 13.96 0.64 9.93
C LEU A 141 13.76 2.07 9.41
N PRO A 142 12.74 2.31 8.57
CA PRO A 142 12.42 3.67 8.16
C PRO A 142 11.78 4.45 9.31
N VAL A 143 12.05 5.75 9.35
CA VAL A 143 11.34 6.75 10.17
C VAL A 143 10.42 7.58 9.29
N ASP A 144 9.34 8.13 9.83
CA ASP A 144 8.32 8.80 9.02
C ASP A 144 8.84 10.11 8.41
N ALA A 145 9.44 10.97 9.22
CA ALA A 145 9.99 12.26 8.81
C ALA A 145 11.29 12.59 9.55
N TYR A 146 12.39 12.77 8.81
CA TYR A 146 13.68 13.21 9.35
C TYR A 146 14.06 14.62 8.84
N TYR A 147 14.31 15.52 9.78
CA TYR A 147 14.79 16.88 9.54
C TYR A 147 16.29 16.96 9.89
N GLU A 148 17.13 16.77 8.89
CA GLU A 148 18.59 16.64 9.06
C GLU A 148 19.22 17.84 9.77
N SER A 149 18.90 19.06 9.33
CA SER A 149 19.44 20.29 9.92
C SER A 149 19.04 20.50 11.38
N LEU A 150 17.97 19.84 11.85
CA LEU A 150 17.48 19.93 13.22
C LEU A 150 17.89 18.72 14.09
N ASN A 151 18.52 17.71 13.48
CA ASN A 151 18.72 16.38 14.07
C ASN A 151 17.44 15.89 14.77
N LEU A 152 16.33 15.91 14.03
CA LEU A 152 15.00 15.65 14.57
C LEU A 152 14.27 14.62 13.70
N VAL A 153 13.75 13.58 14.33
CA VAL A 153 12.78 12.66 13.75
C VAL A 153 11.42 12.92 14.38
N ILE A 154 10.39 13.00 13.53
CA ILE A 154 8.99 13.03 13.93
C ILE A 154 8.32 11.76 13.39
N GLU A 155 7.60 11.05 14.25
CA GLU A 155 6.80 9.87 13.88
C GLU A 155 5.33 10.07 14.23
N TYR A 156 4.44 9.54 13.38
CA TYR A 156 3.00 9.59 13.59
C TYR A 156 2.48 8.22 14.04
N CYS A 157 1.93 8.15 15.25
CA CYS A 157 1.43 6.92 15.83
C CYS A 157 -0.06 6.74 15.52
N GLU A 158 -0.36 5.96 14.48
CA GLU A 158 -1.73 5.60 14.08
C GLU A 158 -2.46 4.72 15.11
N SER A 159 -3.79 4.84 15.15
CA SER A 159 -4.67 4.07 16.04
C SER A 159 -4.63 2.55 15.85
N GLN A 160 -4.12 2.06 14.70
CA GLN A 160 -4.06 0.63 14.40
C GLN A 160 -2.89 -0.11 15.07
N HIS A 161 -2.12 0.56 15.94
CA HIS A 161 -1.05 -0.08 16.72
C HIS A 161 -1.51 -0.60 18.11
N THR A 162 -2.75 -0.34 18.53
CA THR A 162 -3.26 -0.66 19.88
C THR A 162 -4.27 -1.80 19.97
N GLU A 163 -4.95 -2.20 18.89
CA GLU A 163 -5.92 -3.31 18.92
C GLU A 163 -5.38 -4.53 18.16
N SER A 164 -4.97 -5.58 18.90
CA SER A 164 -4.62 -6.88 18.32
C SER A 164 -5.86 -7.50 17.66
N ALA A 165 -5.89 -7.55 16.34
CA ALA A 165 -6.86 -8.34 15.59
C ALA A 165 -6.55 -9.84 15.77
N SER A 166 -6.98 -10.39 16.91
CA SER A 166 -6.86 -11.80 17.28
C SER A 166 -7.78 -12.66 16.42
N PHE A 167 -7.39 -13.02 15.19
CA PHE A 167 -8.13 -14.04 14.43
C PHE A 167 -7.31 -14.82 13.39
N PHE A 168 -6.08 -14.42 13.08
CA PHE A 168 -5.18 -15.18 12.20
C PHE A 168 -3.91 -15.49 12.97
N ASP A 169 -3.58 -16.77 13.09
CA ASP A 169 -2.32 -17.26 13.65
C ASP A 169 -1.15 -16.60 12.89
N PRO A 170 -0.49 -15.57 13.44
CA PRO A 170 0.48 -14.81 12.68
C PRO A 170 1.69 -15.71 12.49
N LYS A 171 2.05 -16.02 11.25
CA LYS A 171 3.33 -16.66 10.94
C LYS A 171 4.43 -15.94 11.73
N ALA A 172 5.15 -16.70 12.55
CA ALA A 172 6.23 -16.18 13.36
C ALA A 172 7.20 -15.38 12.48
N THR A 173 7.59 -14.21 12.95
CA THR A 173 8.66 -13.42 12.34
C THR A 173 10.00 -14.15 12.55
N VAL A 174 11.09 -13.65 11.96
CA VAL A 174 12.44 -14.23 12.12
C VAL A 174 12.81 -14.45 13.59
N SER A 175 12.32 -13.59 14.48
CA SER A 175 12.54 -13.58 15.92
C SER A 175 11.48 -14.37 16.71
N GLY A 176 10.60 -15.13 16.05
CA GLY A 176 9.61 -15.97 16.72
C GLY A 176 8.36 -15.24 17.23
N VAL A 177 8.30 -13.91 17.11
CA VAL A 177 7.18 -13.09 17.60
C VAL A 177 6.16 -12.78 16.49
N SER A 178 4.95 -12.38 16.87
CA SER A 178 3.95 -11.92 15.91
C SER A 178 4.40 -10.63 15.20
N ARG A 179 3.84 -10.35 14.02
CA ARG A 179 4.16 -9.10 13.30
C ARG A 179 3.74 -7.85 14.07
N GLY A 180 2.68 -7.93 14.88
CA GLY A 180 2.22 -6.83 15.73
C GLY A 180 3.20 -6.53 16.86
N GLU A 181 3.66 -7.57 17.57
CA GLU A 181 4.70 -7.43 18.60
C GLU A 181 6.01 -6.94 18.01
N GLN A 182 6.41 -7.45 16.85
CA GLN A 182 7.62 -6.98 16.16
C GLN A 182 7.56 -5.48 15.85
N ARG A 183 6.39 -4.95 15.47
CA ARG A 183 6.22 -3.50 15.25
C ARG A 183 6.42 -2.72 16.55
N LYS A 184 5.82 -3.16 17.66
CA LYS A 184 6.02 -2.53 18.98
C LYS A 184 7.49 -2.53 19.41
N ILE A 185 8.20 -3.64 19.19
CA ILE A 185 9.64 -3.75 19.45
C ILE A 185 10.42 -2.74 18.60
N TYR A 186 10.06 -2.59 17.33
CA TYR A 186 10.72 -1.64 16.44
C TYR A 186 10.41 -0.19 16.81
N ASP A 187 9.18 0.13 17.18
CA ASP A 187 8.78 1.46 17.63
C ASP A 187 9.59 1.87 18.88
N GLN A 188 9.71 0.96 19.86
CA GLN A 188 10.58 1.16 21.03
C GLN A 188 12.06 1.30 20.63
N ARG A 189 12.55 0.46 19.72
CA ARG A 189 13.94 0.54 19.24
C ARG A 189 14.26 1.90 18.62
N ARG A 190 13.31 2.54 17.92
CA ARG A 190 13.51 3.90 17.41
C ARG A 190 13.64 4.92 18.54
N MET A 191 12.76 4.85 19.54
CA MET A 191 12.82 5.71 20.73
C MET A 191 14.16 5.59 21.46
N ASP A 192 14.71 4.38 21.56
CA ASP A 192 15.92 4.13 22.33
C ASP A 192 17.19 4.49 21.54
N VAL A 193 17.24 4.14 20.25
CA VAL A 193 18.46 4.23 19.44
C VAL A 193 18.68 5.63 18.88
N LEU A 194 17.64 6.33 18.41
CA LEU A 194 17.81 7.66 17.81
C LEU A 194 18.49 8.66 18.78
N PRO A 195 18.08 8.76 20.07
CA PRO A 195 18.73 9.66 21.02
C PRO A 195 20.19 9.31 21.32
N GLN A 196 20.56 8.02 21.27
CA GLN A 196 21.97 7.59 21.44
C GLN A 196 22.88 8.14 20.34
N HIS A 197 22.32 8.42 19.17
CA HIS A 197 23.01 9.04 18.04
C HIS A 197 22.81 10.56 17.97
N GLY A 198 22.32 11.20 19.03
CA GLY A 198 22.11 12.64 19.10
C GLY A 198 20.90 13.15 18.30
N ILE A 199 20.03 12.24 17.86
CA ILE A 199 18.82 12.57 17.10
C ILE A 199 17.66 12.67 18.08
N LYS A 200 17.01 13.83 18.12
CA LYS A 200 15.76 14.04 18.87
C LYS A 200 14.65 13.21 18.22
N HIS A 201 13.86 12.53 19.03
CA HIS A 201 12.71 11.74 18.57
C HIS A 201 11.44 12.29 19.19
N VAL A 202 10.46 12.64 18.35
CA VAL A 202 9.15 13.15 18.76
C VAL A 202 8.08 12.25 18.17
N GLN A 203 7.13 11.84 19.01
CA GLN A 203 5.96 11.08 18.57
C GLN A 203 4.72 11.94 18.68
N ILE A 204 3.91 11.91 17.62
CA ILE A 204 2.60 12.55 17.57
C ILE A 204 1.57 11.44 17.50
N HIS A 205 0.74 11.31 18.53
CA HIS A 205 -0.29 10.30 18.59
C HIS A 205 -1.55 10.76 17.88
N TYR A 206 -2.28 9.83 17.24
CA TYR A 206 -3.59 10.13 16.67
C TYR A 206 -4.55 10.77 17.69
N SER A 207 -4.43 10.39 18.98
CA SER A 207 -5.24 10.93 20.07
C SER A 207 -4.98 12.40 20.36
N ASP A 208 -3.83 12.94 19.94
CA ASP A 208 -3.49 14.36 20.12
C ASP A 208 -4.38 15.26 19.24
N PHE A 209 -5.01 14.68 18.22
CA PHE A 209 -5.95 15.37 17.32
C PHE A 209 -7.43 15.13 17.69
N GLY A 210 -7.71 14.42 18.79
CA GLY A 210 -9.05 14.18 19.32
C GLY A 210 -9.47 12.71 19.33
N ALA A 211 -10.77 12.48 19.52
CA ALA A 211 -11.33 11.13 19.71
C ALA A 211 -11.54 10.34 18.41
N THR A 212 -11.39 10.97 17.24
CA THR A 212 -11.61 10.31 15.95
C THR A 212 -10.38 9.50 15.54
N LYS A 213 -10.59 8.25 15.09
CA LYS A 213 -9.51 7.36 14.63
C LYS A 213 -8.87 7.79 13.29
N LYS A 214 -9.45 8.79 12.62
CA LYS A 214 -8.94 9.42 11.41
C LYS A 214 -8.94 10.93 11.58
N ILE A 215 -7.94 11.59 11.00
CA ILE A 215 -7.81 13.05 11.00
C ILE A 215 -8.33 13.62 9.67
N LYS A 216 -8.14 12.88 8.56
CA LYS A 216 -8.56 13.28 7.22
C LYS A 216 -9.71 12.42 6.63
#